data_AF-A0A354GHJ6-F1
#
_entry.id   AF-A0A354GHJ6-F1
#
_cell.length_a   1.000
_cell.length_b   1.000
_cell.length_c   1.000
_cell.angle_alpha   90.00
_cell.angle_beta   90.00
_cell.angle_gamma   90.00
#
_symmetry.space_group_name_H-M   'P 1'
#
loop_
_entity.id
_entity.type
_entity.pdbx_description
1 polymer ?
#
loop_
_entity_poly.entity_id
_entity_poly.type
_entity_poly.pdbx_seq_one_letter_code
_entity_poly.pdbx_strand_id
1 'polypeptide(L)' 'MIKIVLIDDANDAIDRLKESLGKWNQNENFDIIKCANFSNAINKIKKVNPDVVFFKSRKITQKELK' A
#
# COMPACT_ATOMS: atom_id res chain seq x y z
N MET A 1 -3.61 -14.05 9.50
CA MET A 1 -4.10 -13.13 8.45
C MET A 1 -3.42 -11.81 8.66
N ILE A 2 -2.59 -11.39 7.73
CA ILE A 2 -1.80 -10.16 7.82
C ILE A 2 -2.59 -9.03 7.16
N LYS A 3 -2.86 -7.96 7.90
CA LYS A 3 -3.55 -6.76 7.43
C LYS A 3 -2.53 -5.77 6.88
N ILE A 4 -2.73 -5.39 5.62
CA ILE A 4 -1.82 -4.52 4.90
C ILE A 4 -2.58 -3.28 4.43
N VAL A 5 -2.03 -2.09 4.70
CA VAL A 5 -2.44 -0.88 4.00
C VAL A 5 -1.41 -0.54 2.93
N LEU A 6 -1.85 -0.45 1.68
CA LEU A 6 -1.03 -0.04 0.54
C LEU A 6 -1.39 1.39 0.14
N ILE A 7 -0.42 2.29 0.17
CA ILE A 7 -0.57 3.69 -0.25
C ILE A 7 0.11 3.86 -1.60
N ASP A 8 -0.68 3.77 -2.67
CA ASP A 8 -0.24 3.86 -4.07
C ASP A 8 -1.39 4.34 -4.95
N ASP A 9 -1.10 5.25 -5.88
CA ASP A 9 -2.06 5.79 -6.84
C ASP A 9 -2.24 4.91 -8.08
N ALA A 10 -1.31 4.00 -8.36
CA ALA A 10 -1.37 3.15 -9.54
C ALA A 10 -2.49 2.11 -9.44
N ASN A 11 -3.32 1.99 -10.49
CA ASN A 11 -4.51 1.12 -10.50
C ASN A 11 -4.17 -0.36 -10.23
N ASP A 12 -3.04 -0.82 -10.75
CA ASP A 12 -2.53 -2.20 -10.67
C ASP A 12 -1.68 -2.50 -9.42
N ALA A 13 -1.53 -1.54 -8.50
CA ALA A 13 -0.62 -1.68 -7.36
C ALA A 13 -0.96 -2.86 -6.43
N ILE A 14 -2.26 -3.17 -6.22
CA ILE A 14 -2.67 -4.34 -5.44
C ILE A 14 -2.20 -5.63 -6.11
N ASP A 15 -2.40 -5.75 -7.42
CA ASP A 15 -2.07 -6.97 -8.16
C ASP A 15 -0.56 -7.22 -8.16
N ARG A 16 0.25 -6.17 -8.36
CA ARG A 16 1.71 -6.24 -8.26
C ARG A 16 2.19 -6.65 -6.87
N LEU A 17 1.55 -6.12 -5.82
CA LEU A 17 1.87 -6.49 -4.44
C LEU A 17 1.49 -7.95 -4.16
N LYS A 18 0.30 -8.39 -4.59
CA LYS A 18 -0.14 -9.79 -4.46
C LYS A 18 0.76 -10.75 -5.21
N GLU A 19 1.15 -10.44 -6.44
CA GLU A 19 2.09 -11.25 -7.22
C GLU A 19 3.43 -11.36 -6.49
N SER A 20 3.92 -10.25 -5.93
CA SER A 20 5.16 -10.23 -5.16
C SER A 20 5.05 -11.09 -3.91
N LEU A 21 4.00 -10.92 -3.11
CA LEU A 21 3.77 -11.70 -1.87
C LEU A 21 3.58 -13.20 -2.17
N GLY A 22 2.83 -13.53 -3.22
CA GLY A 22 2.56 -14.92 -3.63
C GLY A 22 3.80 -15.68 -4.11
N LYS A 23 4.84 -15.00 -4.57
CA LYS A 23 6.15 -15.63 -4.88
C LYS A 23 6.87 -16.12 -3.63
N TRP A 24 6.65 -15.48 -2.48
CA TRP A 24 7.34 -15.81 -1.23
C TRP A 24 6.53 -16.73 -0.32
N ASN A 25 5.21 -16.59 -0.28
CA ASN A 25 4.37 -17.38 0.62
C ASN A 25 2.94 -17.54 0.08
N GLN A 26 2.61 -18.73 -0.43
CA GLN A 26 1.29 -19.04 -1.01
C GLN A 26 0.23 -19.41 0.04
N ASN A 27 0.65 -19.75 1.26
CA ASN A 27 -0.24 -20.22 2.32
C ASN A 27 -0.67 -19.10 3.30
N GLU A 28 -0.12 -17.90 3.14
CA GLU A 28 -0.43 -16.76 4.00
C GLU A 28 -1.64 -16.00 3.46
N ASN A 29 -2.60 -15.71 4.35
CA ASN A 29 -3.76 -14.90 4.00
C ASN A 29 -3.48 -13.42 4.26
N PHE A 30 -3.53 -12.60 3.19
CA PHE A 30 -3.35 -11.15 3.23
C PHE A 30 -4.67 -10.42 3.04
N ASP A 31 -4.99 -9.49 3.93
CA ASP A 31 -6.07 -8.51 3.76
C ASP A 31 -5.46 -7.17 3.35
N ILE A 32 -5.57 -6.81 2.07
CA ILE A 32 -4.90 -5.63 1.49
C ILE A 32 -5.91 -4.53 1.21
N ILE A 33 -5.73 -3.38 1.86
CA ILE A 33 -6.55 -2.18 1.65
C ILE A 33 -5.70 -1.12 0.94
N LYS A 34 -6.07 -0.79 -0.30
CA LYS A 34 -5.40 0.27 -1.07
C LYS A 34 -5.98 1.65 -0.80
N CYS A 35 -5.10 2.63 -0.65
CA CYS A 35 -5.41 4.05 -0.58
C CYS A 35 -4.61 4.79 -1.66
N ALA A 36 -5.28 5.60 -2.50
CA ALA A 36 -4.62 6.37 -3.54
C ALA A 36 -3.88 7.63 -3.04
N ASN A 37 -4.14 8.05 -1.79
CA ASN A 37 -3.55 9.23 -1.19
C ASN A 37 -3.38 9.08 0.32
N PHE A 38 -2.50 9.91 0.89
CA PHE A 38 -2.17 9.90 2.31
C PHE A 38 -3.33 10.28 3.22
N SER A 39 -4.13 11.28 2.84
CA SER A 39 -5.23 11.76 3.68
C SER A 39 -6.24 10.66 3.99
N ASN A 40 -6.60 9.85 2.98
CA ASN A 40 -7.45 8.68 3.19
C ASN A 40 -6.71 7.56 3.94
N ALA A 41 -5.42 7.36 3.64
CA ALA A 41 -4.62 6.32 4.26
C ALA A 41 -4.53 6.47 5.79
N ILE A 42 -4.33 7.69 6.32
CA ILE A 42 -4.25 7.93 7.76
C ILE A 42 -5.53 7.46 8.47
N ASN A 43 -6.69 7.80 7.93
CA ASN A 43 -7.97 7.37 8.50
C ASN A 43 -8.15 5.86 8.45
N LYS A 44 -7.69 5.21 7.37
CA LYS A 44 -7.73 3.75 7.25
C LYS A 44 -6.77 3.07 8.21
N ILE A 45 -5.53 3.55 8.35
CA ILE A 45 -4.54 3.00 9.29
C ILE A 45 -5.10 3.02 10.72
N LYS A 46 -5.66 4.16 11.16
CA LYS A 46 -6.27 4.27 12.50
C LYS A 46 -7.43 3.30 12.73
N LYS A 47 -8.26 3.06 11.71
CA LYS A 47 -9.45 2.20 11.82
C LYS A 47 -9.11 0.71 11.73
N VAL A 48 -8.18 0.36 10.84
CA VAL A 48 -7.85 -1.03 10.52
C VAL A 48 -6.80 -1.57 11.48
N ASN A 49 -5.92 -0.70 11.97
CA ASN A 49 -4.71 -1.04 12.72
C ASN A 49 -3.89 -2.13 12.00
N PRO A 50 -3.33 -1.83 10.82
CA PRO A 50 -2.65 -2.81 9.98
C PRO A 50 -1.35 -3.30 10.61
N ASP A 51 -0.95 -4.52 10.27
CA ASP A 51 0.35 -5.10 10.67
C ASP A 51 1.51 -4.48 9.87
N VAL A 52 1.25 -4.15 8.61
CA VAL A 52 2.24 -3.59 7.68
C VAL A 52 1.64 -2.47 6.84
N VAL A 53 2.43 -1.44 6.59
CA VAL A 53 2.08 -0.36 5.64
C VAL A 53 3.11 -0.32 4.53
N PHE A 54 2.66 -0.47 3.29
CA PHE A 54 3.47 -0.20 2.09
C PHE A 54 3.14 1.19 1.57
N PHE A 55 4.16 1.97 1.24
CA PHE A 55 3.99 3.31 0.71
C PHE A 55 4.88 3.53 -0.51
N LYS A 56 4.28 3.98 -1.62
CA LYS A 56 5.01 4.42 -2.80
C LYS A 56 5.53 5.84 -2.61
N SER A 57 6.83 5.96 -2.36
CA SER A 57 7.50 7.25 -2.41
C SER A 57 7.41 7.86 -3.81
N ARG A 58 6.94 9.10 -3.92
CA ARG A 58 7.08 9.87 -5.16
C ARG A 58 8.46 10.55 -5.17
N LYS A 59 9.17 10.48 -6.29
CA LYS A 59 10.32 11.37 -6.54
C LYS A 59 9.77 12.76 -6.78
N ILE A 60 10.00 13.68 -5.85
CA ILE A 60 9.80 15.11 -6.10
C ILE A 60 10.92 15.51 -7.07
N THR A 61 10.55 16.00 -8.25
CA THR A 61 11.52 16.57 -9.19
C THR A 61 11.73 18.04 -8.86
N GLN A 62 12.93 18.59 -9.09
CA GLN A 62 13.25 20.02 -8.80
C GLN A 62 12.28 21.02 -9.45
N LYS A 63 11.50 20.59 -10.45
CA LYS A 63 10.49 21.40 -11.14
C LYS A 63 9.27 21.75 -10.28
N GLU A 64 9.00 20.96 -9.23
CA GLU A 64 7.85 21.13 -8.32
C GLU A 64 8.21 21.86 -7.01
N LEU A 65 9.47 22.28 -6.84
CA LEU A 65 9.98 23.01 -5.67
C LEU A 65 10.07 24.54 -5.89
N LYS A 66 9.44 25.06 -6.95
CA LYS A 66 9.41 26.50 -7.28
C LYS A 66 8.07 27.12 -6.92
#